data_AF-A0A1A8G617-F1
#
_entry.id   AF-A0A1A8G617-F1
#
_cell.length_a   1.000
_cell.length_b   1.000
_cell.length_c   1.000
_cell.angle_alpha   90.00
_cell.angle_beta   90.00
_cell.angle_gamma   90.00
#
_symmetry.space_group_name_H-M   'P 1'
#
loop_
_entity.id
_entity.type
_entity.pdbx_description
1 polymer ?
#
loop_
_entity_poly.entity_id
_entity_poly.type
_entity_poly.pdbx_seq_one_letter_code
_entity_poly.pdbx_strand_id
1 'polypeptide(L)'
;MSRPSQPKLTTADHNSVSVIQSQAHASSSLPAAVAGLQQVPQLIPANPSSAGGKALPPSKMKKPSVDKDSDEYRQRRERNNLAVKKSRMRSKQKAMDTQQRVNELKEENERLEAKIKLLSKELSVLKDLFLEHAHNLADNVQPPVSTEGSSPAPNSTATNGQ
;
A
#
# COMPACT_ATOMS: atom_id res chain seq x y z
N MET A 1 26.97 -49.06 -42.32
CA MET A 1 27.30 -47.63 -42.16
C MET A 1 26.41 -47.06 -41.07
N SER A 2 26.94 -47.02 -39.86
CA SER A 2 26.23 -46.81 -38.59
C SER A 2 25.95 -45.33 -38.32
N ARG A 3 24.75 -44.99 -37.82
CA ARG A 3 24.44 -43.68 -37.24
C ARG A 3 24.64 -43.74 -35.72
N PRO A 4 25.37 -42.82 -35.08
CA PRO A 4 25.37 -42.72 -33.63
C PRO A 4 24.12 -41.99 -33.14
N SER A 5 23.40 -42.63 -32.22
CA SER A 5 22.30 -42.06 -31.44
C SER A 5 22.86 -41.03 -30.45
N GLN A 6 22.30 -39.81 -30.47
CA GLN A 6 22.59 -38.77 -29.47
C GLN A 6 21.55 -38.87 -28.34
N PRO A 7 21.95 -38.86 -27.06
CA PRO A 7 21.02 -38.91 -25.94
C PRO A 7 20.27 -37.57 -25.77
N LYS A 8 18.97 -37.70 -25.47
CA LYS A 8 17.99 -36.65 -25.24
C LYS A 8 18.16 -36.11 -23.82
N LEU A 9 18.68 -34.89 -23.66
CA LEU A 9 18.67 -34.17 -22.38
C LEU A 9 17.26 -33.63 -22.14
N THR A 10 16.56 -34.24 -21.18
CA THR A 10 15.32 -33.71 -20.61
C THR A 10 15.69 -32.80 -19.45
N THR A 11 15.76 -31.49 -19.68
CA THR A 11 15.78 -30.52 -18.57
C THR A 11 14.35 -30.35 -18.06
N ALA A 12 14.06 -31.04 -16.96
CA ALA A 12 12.87 -30.85 -16.17
C ALA A 12 13.04 -29.57 -15.32
N ASP A 13 12.71 -28.41 -15.89
CA ASP A 13 12.48 -27.20 -15.10
C ASP A 13 10.99 -27.13 -14.76
N HIS A 14 10.64 -27.73 -13.63
CA HIS A 14 9.36 -27.55 -12.96
C HIS A 14 9.28 -26.14 -12.37
N ASN A 15 9.11 -25.12 -13.22
CA ASN A 15 8.64 -23.83 -12.76
C ASN A 15 7.11 -23.83 -12.84
N SER A 16 6.49 -24.49 -11.86
CA SER A 16 5.04 -24.52 -11.68
C SER A 16 4.56 -23.11 -11.36
N VAL A 17 4.06 -22.40 -12.38
CA VAL A 17 3.25 -21.20 -12.21
C VAL A 17 1.96 -21.64 -11.52
N SER A 18 1.89 -21.45 -10.20
CA SER A 18 0.67 -21.69 -9.43
C SER A 18 -0.43 -20.77 -9.95
N VAL A 19 -1.39 -21.35 -10.65
CA VAL A 19 -2.66 -20.71 -11.02
C VAL A 19 -3.46 -20.56 -9.73
N ILE A 20 -3.51 -19.33 -9.20
CA ILE A 20 -4.41 -19.00 -8.10
C ILE A 20 -5.83 -19.06 -8.66
N GLN A 21 -6.54 -20.12 -8.29
CA GLN A 21 -7.95 -20.34 -8.58
C GLN A 21 -8.79 -19.44 -7.65
N SER A 22 -9.27 -18.31 -8.17
CA SER A 22 -10.14 -17.40 -7.43
C SER A 22 -11.52 -18.03 -7.24
N GLN A 23 -11.79 -18.54 -6.04
CA GLN A 23 -13.13 -18.94 -5.61
C GLN A 23 -13.89 -17.67 -5.19
N ALA A 24 -15.02 -17.40 -5.84
CA ALA A 24 -15.88 -16.26 -5.53
C ALA A 24 -16.82 -16.61 -4.38
N HIS A 25 -16.59 -16.01 -3.21
CA HIS A 25 -17.57 -15.96 -2.14
C HIS A 25 -18.10 -14.52 -2.03
N ALA A 26 -19.31 -14.32 -2.51
CA ALA A 26 -20.09 -13.12 -2.25
C ALA A 26 -20.66 -13.20 -0.83
N SER A 27 -20.46 -12.17 -0.01
CA SER A 27 -21.26 -11.88 1.19
C SER A 27 -21.09 -10.42 1.62
N SER A 28 -22.07 -9.62 1.21
CA SER A 28 -22.78 -8.57 1.96
C SER A 28 -22.09 -7.75 3.08
N SER A 29 -22.22 -6.42 2.94
CA SER A 29 -22.88 -5.48 3.88
C SER A 29 -22.04 -4.36 4.57
N LEU A 30 -22.38 -3.11 4.18
CA LEU A 30 -22.31 -1.80 4.88
C LEU A 30 -20.95 -1.05 5.03
N PRO A 31 -20.95 0.27 5.32
CA PRO A 31 -21.61 1.38 4.62
C PRO A 31 -20.63 2.52 4.23
N ALA A 32 -21.16 3.50 3.49
CA ALA A 32 -20.47 4.66 2.94
C ALA A 32 -19.87 5.61 3.99
N ALA A 33 -18.65 6.09 3.74
CA ALA A 33 -18.16 7.47 3.87
C ALA A 33 -16.68 7.50 4.28
N VAL A 34 -15.79 7.71 3.31
CA VAL A 34 -14.61 8.59 3.41
C VAL A 34 -14.01 8.72 2.01
N ALA A 35 -14.22 9.88 1.38
CA ALA A 35 -13.57 10.26 0.13
C ALA A 35 -12.17 10.81 0.47
N GLY A 36 -11.11 10.19 -0.06
CA GLY A 36 -9.76 10.72 0.11
C GLY A 36 -8.63 9.80 -0.35
N LEU A 37 -8.22 9.98 -1.60
CA LEU A 37 -6.91 9.65 -2.20
C LEU A 37 -6.63 8.20 -2.64
N GLN A 38 -5.99 8.11 -3.82
CA GLN A 38 -5.57 6.94 -4.60
C GLN A 38 -6.68 6.20 -5.36
N GLN A 39 -7.15 6.84 -6.44
CA GLN A 39 -7.84 6.14 -7.52
C GLN A 39 -6.80 5.35 -8.34
N VAL A 40 -6.62 4.08 -8.02
CA VAL A 40 -6.11 3.11 -9.00
C VAL A 40 -7.14 3.05 -10.12
N PRO A 41 -6.79 3.23 -11.41
CA PRO A 41 -7.73 3.00 -12.49
C PRO A 41 -8.20 1.56 -12.45
N GLN A 42 -9.41 1.33 -11.93
CA GLN A 42 -10.07 0.04 -11.96
C GLN A 42 -10.36 -0.28 -13.43
N LEU A 43 -9.65 -1.26 -13.97
CA LEU A 43 -9.90 -1.80 -15.30
C LEU A 43 -11.19 -2.62 -15.24
N ILE A 44 -12.31 -1.98 -15.53
CA ILE A 44 -13.58 -2.66 -15.78
C ILE A 44 -13.39 -3.54 -17.03
N PRO A 45 -13.70 -4.84 -17.00
CA PRO A 45 -13.76 -5.65 -18.20
C PRO A 45 -14.81 -5.05 -19.15
N ALA A 46 -14.35 -4.41 -20.21
CA ALA A 46 -15.22 -3.86 -21.24
C ALA A 46 -15.99 -5.01 -21.89
N ASN A 47 -17.31 -4.99 -21.72
CA ASN A 47 -18.26 -5.83 -22.43
C ASN A 47 -18.13 -5.52 -23.94
N PRO A 48 -17.89 -6.50 -24.84
CA PRO A 48 -17.58 -6.22 -26.26
C PRO A 48 -18.77 -5.73 -27.10
N SER A 49 -19.86 -5.31 -26.48
CA SER A 49 -21.12 -4.98 -27.16
C SER A 49 -21.54 -3.51 -26.98
N SER A 50 -20.62 -2.54 -27.00
CA SER A 50 -20.97 -1.12 -27.24
C SER A 50 -19.74 -0.22 -27.41
N ALA A 51 -18.99 -0.39 -28.50
CA ALA A 51 -18.02 0.62 -28.97
C ALA A 51 -17.76 0.40 -30.46
N GLY A 52 -18.80 0.67 -31.25
CA GLY A 52 -18.78 0.59 -32.72
C GLY A 52 -17.94 1.71 -33.34
N GLY A 53 -16.62 1.61 -33.23
CA GLY A 53 -15.69 2.17 -34.20
C GLY A 53 -15.12 1.01 -34.99
N LYS A 54 -15.77 0.61 -36.08
CA LYS A 54 -15.28 -0.49 -36.92
C LYS A 54 -13.99 -0.04 -37.60
N ALA A 55 -12.85 -0.37 -37.01
CA ALA A 55 -11.61 -0.46 -37.77
C ALA A 55 -11.86 -1.53 -38.84
N LEU A 56 -12.08 -1.07 -40.07
CA LEU A 56 -12.22 -1.96 -41.22
C LEU A 56 -11.00 -2.89 -41.24
N PRO A 57 -11.18 -4.22 -41.40
CA PRO A 57 -10.04 -5.10 -41.56
C PRO A 57 -9.25 -4.60 -42.78
N PRO A 58 -7.91 -4.54 -42.72
CA PRO A 58 -7.13 -4.14 -43.88
C PRO A 58 -7.57 -5.03 -45.04
N SER A 59 -8.14 -4.39 -46.07
CA SER A 59 -8.58 -5.03 -47.29
C SER A 59 -7.53 -6.07 -47.69
N LYS A 60 -7.99 -7.28 -48.05
CA LYS A 60 -7.17 -8.39 -48.55
C LYS A 60 -6.53 -8.03 -49.90
N MET A 61 -5.79 -6.92 -49.97
CA MET A 61 -4.83 -6.70 -51.04
C MET A 61 -3.77 -7.77 -50.83
N LYS A 62 -3.66 -8.69 -51.79
CA LYS A 62 -2.60 -9.68 -51.85
C LYS A 62 -1.29 -8.95 -51.54
N LYS A 63 -0.71 -9.20 -50.35
CA LYS A 63 0.61 -8.67 -50.02
C LYS A 63 1.52 -9.15 -51.16
N PRO A 64 2.19 -8.27 -51.91
CA PRO A 64 3.18 -8.73 -52.88
C PRO A 64 4.13 -9.64 -52.11
N SER A 65 4.41 -10.81 -52.67
CA SER A 65 5.36 -11.76 -52.07
C SER A 65 6.66 -11.01 -51.85
N VAL A 66 6.93 -10.67 -50.59
CA VAL A 66 8.14 -9.94 -50.24
C VAL A 66 9.29 -10.91 -50.46
N ASP A 67 10.12 -10.61 -51.46
CA ASP A 67 11.34 -11.35 -51.70
C ASP A 67 12.23 -11.22 -50.45
N LYS A 68 12.47 -12.36 -49.79
CA LYS A 68 13.19 -12.43 -48.52
C LYS A 68 14.67 -12.06 -48.68
N ASP A 69 15.20 -12.11 -49.90
CA ASP A 69 16.59 -11.79 -50.18
C ASP A 69 16.77 -10.36 -50.68
N SER A 70 15.67 -9.60 -50.84
CA SER A 70 15.75 -8.17 -51.18
C SER A 70 16.42 -7.35 -50.07
N ASP A 71 17.22 -6.37 -50.46
CA ASP A 71 17.88 -5.46 -49.52
C ASP A 71 16.86 -4.63 -48.72
N GLU A 72 15.69 -4.33 -49.32
CA GLU A 72 14.60 -3.65 -48.62
C GLU A 72 14.06 -4.50 -47.45
N TYR A 73 13.89 -5.82 -47.66
CA TYR A 73 13.48 -6.74 -46.61
C TYR A 73 14.54 -6.80 -45.49
N ARG A 74 15.82 -6.91 -45.84
CA ARG A 74 16.93 -6.91 -44.86
C ARG A 74 16.92 -5.66 -43.98
N GLN A 75 16.86 -4.47 -44.57
CA GLN A 75 16.81 -3.21 -43.82
C GLN A 75 15.57 -3.12 -42.91
N ARG A 76 14.40 -3.59 -43.37
CA ARG A 76 13.18 -3.63 -42.53
C ARG A 76 13.36 -4.57 -41.34
N ARG A 77 13.98 -5.74 -41.54
CA ARG A 77 14.26 -6.71 -40.46
C ARG A 77 15.28 -6.18 -39.47
N GLU A 78 16.35 -5.54 -39.93
CA GLU A 78 17.35 -4.90 -39.07
C GLU A 78 16.72 -3.82 -38.20
N ARG A 79 15.93 -2.92 -38.79
CA ARG A 79 15.17 -1.91 -38.04
C ARG A 79 14.23 -2.53 -37.01
N ASN A 80 13.52 -3.60 -37.37
CA ASN A 80 12.64 -4.29 -36.43
C ASN A 80 13.42 -4.96 -35.29
N ASN A 81 14.53 -5.62 -35.59
CA ASN A 81 15.38 -6.25 -34.58
C ASN A 81 15.90 -5.20 -33.57
N LEU A 82 16.32 -4.04 -34.05
CA LEU A 82 16.71 -2.91 -33.20
C LEU A 82 15.55 -2.40 -32.35
N ALA A 83 14.36 -2.22 -32.94
CA ALA A 83 13.17 -1.78 -32.23
C ALA A 83 12.76 -2.76 -31.12
N VAL A 84 12.80 -4.07 -31.40
CA VAL A 84 12.52 -5.12 -30.41
C VAL A 84 13.54 -5.10 -29.28
N LYS A 85 14.84 -5.01 -29.60
CA LYS A 85 15.90 -4.91 -28.59
C LYS A 85 15.69 -3.69 -27.70
N LYS A 86 15.40 -2.52 -28.29
CA LYS A 86 15.09 -1.27 -27.58
C LYS A 86 13.85 -1.41 -26.68
N SER A 87 12.78 -2.00 -27.20
CA SER A 87 11.53 -2.23 -26.45
C SER A 87 11.78 -3.14 -25.24
N ARG A 88 12.47 -4.26 -25.42
CA ARG A 88 12.81 -5.19 -24.33
C ARG A 88 13.68 -4.52 -23.28
N MET A 89 14.71 -3.78 -23.71
CA MET A 89 15.59 -3.05 -22.81
C MET A 89 14.82 -2.00 -21.99
N ARG A 90 13.91 -1.25 -22.62
CA ARG A 90 13.06 -0.29 -21.93
C ARG A 90 12.16 -0.95 -20.89
N SER A 91 11.54 -2.08 -21.22
CA SER A 91 10.72 -2.84 -20.26
C SER A 91 11.55 -3.36 -19.10
N LYS A 92 12.76 -3.87 -19.36
CA LYS A 92 13.68 -4.30 -18.31
C LYS A 92 14.11 -3.15 -17.41
N GLN A 93 14.47 -2.00 -18.00
CA GLN A 93 14.85 -0.80 -17.26
C GLN A 93 13.70 -0.33 -16.37
N LYS A 94 12.47 -0.24 -16.91
CA LYS A 94 11.30 0.16 -16.13
C LYS A 94 11.06 -0.77 -14.93
N ALA A 95 11.26 -2.07 -15.09
CA ALA A 95 11.14 -3.03 -13.98
C ALA A 95 12.21 -2.78 -12.91
N MET A 96 13.47 -2.55 -13.31
CA MET A 96 14.56 -2.20 -12.41
C MET A 96 14.30 -0.88 -11.67
N ASP A 97 13.91 0.17 -12.38
CA ASP A 97 13.60 1.49 -11.80
C ASP A 97 12.47 1.39 -10.78
N THR A 98 11.43 0.59 -11.10
CA THR A 98 10.31 0.36 -10.17
C THR A 98 10.78 -0.36 -8.91
N GLN A 99 11.62 -1.39 -9.06
CA GLN A 99 12.17 -2.11 -7.91
C GLN A 99 13.05 -1.21 -7.04
N GLN A 100 13.89 -0.38 -7.66
CA GLN A 100 14.70 0.60 -6.96
C GLN A 100 13.80 1.59 -6.20
N ARG A 101 12.75 2.11 -6.84
CA ARG A 101 11.82 3.04 -6.20
C ARG A 101 11.10 2.41 -5.01
N VAL A 102 10.73 1.14 -5.09
CA VAL A 102 10.14 0.40 -3.96
C VAL A 102 11.13 0.30 -2.81
N ASN A 103 12.41 0.05 -3.08
CA ASN A 103 13.42 -0.03 -2.03
C ASN A 103 13.64 1.34 -1.37
N GLU A 104 13.77 2.41 -2.16
CA GLU A 104 13.89 3.79 -1.64
C GLU A 104 12.70 4.16 -0.73
N LEU A 105 11.48 3.81 -1.14
CA LEU A 105 10.28 4.08 -0.35
C LEU A 105 10.24 3.26 0.95
N LYS A 106 10.77 2.03 0.95
CA LYS A 106 10.86 1.21 2.17
C LYS A 106 11.84 1.81 3.17
N GLU A 107 13.03 2.19 2.71
CA GLU A 107 14.05 2.84 3.54
C GLU A 107 13.54 4.15 4.14
N GLU A 108 12.89 4.98 3.31
CA GLU A 108 12.30 6.23 3.79
C GLU A 108 11.16 6.00 4.78
N ASN A 109 10.34 4.97 4.58
CA ASN A 109 9.28 4.62 5.52
C ASN A 109 9.85 4.18 6.87
N GLU A 110 10.84 3.29 6.88
CA GLU A 110 11.53 2.86 8.11
C GLU A 110 12.12 4.06 8.86
N ARG A 111 12.77 4.99 8.13
CA ARG A 111 13.32 6.22 8.70
C ARG A 111 12.24 7.10 9.34
N LEU A 112 11.08 7.23 8.68
CA LEU A 112 9.96 8.01 9.19
C LEU A 112 9.31 7.34 10.41
N GLU A 113 9.12 6.02 10.39
CA GLU A 113 8.62 5.24 11.52
C GLU A 113 9.54 5.39 12.75
N ALA A 114 10.86 5.33 12.57
CA ALA A 114 11.82 5.57 13.63
C ALA A 114 11.71 6.99 14.21
N LYS A 115 11.51 8.00 13.35
CA LYS A 115 11.31 9.39 13.78
C LYS A 115 10.01 9.58 14.56
N ILE A 116 8.92 8.97 14.10
CA ILE A 116 7.63 8.99 14.82
C ILE A 116 7.82 8.37 16.20
N LYS A 117 8.44 7.19 16.28
CA LYS A 117 8.67 6.48 17.54
C LYS A 117 9.50 7.32 18.53
N LEU A 118 10.55 7.99 18.06
CA LEU A 118 11.37 8.88 18.89
C LEU A 118 10.54 10.03 19.45
N LEU A 119 9.85 10.77 18.58
CA LEU A 119 9.03 11.92 18.98
C LEU A 119 7.89 11.49 19.92
N SER A 120 7.26 10.34 19.68
CA SER A 120 6.24 9.80 20.60
C SER A 120 6.81 9.50 21.98
N LYS A 121 8.04 9.00 22.08
CA LYS A 121 8.71 8.77 23.36
C LYS A 121 9.03 10.09 24.06
N GLU A 122 9.56 11.08 23.35
CA GLU A 122 9.84 12.41 23.90
C GLU A 122 8.56 13.07 24.44
N LEU A 123 7.45 12.99 23.69
CA LEU A 123 6.16 13.49 24.15
C LEU A 123 5.62 12.75 25.37
N SER A 124 5.79 11.42 25.44
CA SER A 124 5.40 10.65 26.63
C SER A 124 6.17 11.13 27.85
N VAL A 125 7.50 11.24 27.75
CA VAL A 125 8.36 11.70 28.85
C VAL A 125 7.95 13.10 29.32
N LEU A 126 7.71 14.03 28.39
CA LEU A 126 7.24 15.37 28.76
C LEU A 126 5.88 15.32 29.45
N LYS A 127 4.93 14.55 28.92
CA LYS A 127 3.60 14.39 29.51
C LYS A 127 3.69 13.81 30.93
N ASP A 128 4.49 12.77 31.11
CA ASP A 128 4.68 12.10 32.39
C ASP A 128 5.30 13.07 33.41
N LEU A 129 6.28 13.87 33.01
CA LEU A 129 6.89 14.90 33.86
C LEU A 129 5.88 15.99 34.28
N PHE A 130 5.04 16.47 33.35
CA PHE A 130 4.00 17.45 33.66
C PHE A 130 2.96 16.87 34.63
N LEU A 131 2.55 15.62 34.44
CA LEU A 131 1.59 14.94 35.31
C LEU A 131 2.16 14.70 36.71
N GLU A 132 3.42 14.27 36.79
CA GLU A 132 4.13 14.10 38.07
C GLU A 132 4.21 15.42 38.84
N HIS A 133 4.59 16.51 38.18
CA HIS A 133 4.63 17.83 38.81
C HIS A 133 3.24 18.33 39.26
N ALA A 134 2.21 18.10 38.46
CA ALA A 134 0.84 18.46 38.82
C ALA A 134 0.32 17.65 40.02
N HIS A 135 0.65 16.36 40.10
CA HIS A 135 0.29 15.50 41.24
C HIS A 135 1.00 15.95 42.51
N ASN A 136 2.31 16.22 42.44
CA ASN A 136 3.08 16.75 43.57
C ASN A 136 2.57 18.12 44.05
N LEU A 137 2.06 18.96 43.14
CA LEU A 137 1.44 20.23 43.51
C LEU A 137 0.10 20.05 44.23
N ALA A 138 -0.69 19.05 43.83
CA ALA A 138 -1.96 18.72 44.48
C ALA A 138 -1.77 18.11 45.88
N ASP A 139 -0.75 17.27 46.08
CA ASP A 139 -0.44 16.66 47.38
C ASP A 139 0.11 17.66 48.41
N ASN A 140 0.78 18.75 47.96
CA ASN A 140 1.27 19.80 48.85
C ASN A 140 0.20 20.85 49.25
N VAL A 141 -1.04 20.70 48.75
CA VAL A 141 -2.22 21.44 49.22
C VAL A 141 -3.06 20.51 50.09
N GLN A 142 -2.59 20.27 51.31
CA GLN A 142 -3.35 19.56 52.32
C GLN A 142 -4.68 20.29 52.57
N PRO A 143 -5.85 19.63 52.60
CA PRO A 143 -7.08 20.26 53.06
C PRO A 143 -6.91 20.65 54.54
N PRO A 144 -7.48 21.78 54.98
CA PRO A 144 -7.41 22.15 56.39
C PRO A 144 -8.04 21.02 57.20
N VAL A 145 -7.27 20.51 58.16
CA VAL A 145 -7.74 19.68 59.27
C VAL A 145 -9.10 20.22 59.73
N SER A 146 -10.15 19.43 59.46
CA SER A 146 -11.46 19.62 60.06
C SER A 146 -11.33 19.19 61.52
N THR A 147 -10.95 20.11 62.41
CA THR A 147 -11.27 19.96 63.84
C THR A 147 -12.75 20.25 63.97
N GLU A 148 -13.52 19.15 63.95
CA GLU A 148 -14.94 19.14 64.23
C GLU A 148 -15.28 19.85 65.55
N GLY A 149 -16.47 20.44 65.53
CA GLY A 149 -16.96 21.35 66.54
C GLY A 149 -17.04 20.74 67.93
N SER A 150 -16.43 21.44 68.89
CA SER A 150 -16.80 21.34 70.30
C SER A 150 -17.46 22.67 70.67
N SER A 151 -18.78 22.73 70.50
CA SER A 151 -19.60 23.88 70.93
C SER A 151 -19.58 24.00 72.46
N PRO A 152 -19.54 25.24 73.00
CA PRO A 152 -19.47 25.48 74.44
C PRO A 152 -20.87 25.46 75.09
N ALA A 153 -20.92 24.81 76.26
CA ALA A 153 -21.77 25.01 77.46
C ALA A 153 -23.30 25.32 77.34
N PRO A 154 -24.14 24.69 78.19
CA PRO A 154 -25.54 25.07 78.39
C PRO A 154 -25.67 26.14 79.49
N ASN A 155 -26.48 27.18 79.27
CA ASN A 155 -26.94 28.02 80.38
C ASN A 155 -28.36 28.59 80.16
N SER A 156 -29.26 28.25 81.10
CA SER A 156 -30.42 29.01 81.65
C SER A 156 -31.35 29.77 80.67
N THR A 157 -32.68 29.69 80.75
CA THR A 157 -33.52 29.90 81.94
C THR A 157 -34.98 29.57 81.59
N ALA A 158 -35.69 28.89 82.49
CA ALA A 158 -37.13 28.66 82.42
C ALA A 158 -37.93 29.89 82.88
N THR A 159 -38.91 30.33 82.09
CA THR A 159 -39.99 31.27 82.48
C THR A 159 -41.09 31.16 81.40
N ASN A 160 -42.12 30.33 81.55
CA ASN A 160 -43.39 30.48 82.29
C ASN A 160 -44.53 31.14 81.48
N GLY A 161 -45.63 30.38 81.30
CA GLY A 161 -47.01 30.83 81.52
C GLY A 161 -47.76 31.52 80.38
N GLN A 162 -48.58 30.79 79.63
CA GLN A 162 -50.04 30.67 79.79
C GLN A 162 -50.62 29.79 78.67
#